data_AF-A0A062V646-F1
#
_entry.id   AF-A0A062V646-F1
#
_cell.length_a   1.000
_cell.length_b   1.000
_cell.length_c   1.000
_cell.angle_alpha   90.00
_cell.angle_beta   90.00
_cell.angle_gamma   90.00
#
_symmetry.space_group_name_H-M   'P 1'
#
loop_
_entity.id
_entity.type
_entity.pdbx_description
1 polymer ?
#
loop_
_entity_poly.entity_id
_entity_poly.type
_entity_poly.pdbx_seq_one_letter_code
_entity_poly.pdbx_strand_id
1 'polypeptide(L)'
;MGFFKILLIDSSVDLSTINENLTEDSLFEEKWILTYESIIHGWLSPIGPNPLEVNEYFKILKDNNIKFYDETIIAKPLAIRGLEGELSEEKPPVEVPPVEVPPVEVPPVEVPPVEVPPEEEYYEEPQEEEYSDEEDSSYY
;
A
#
# COMPACT_ATOMS: atom_id res chain seq x y z
N MET A 1 -22.98 -11.92 3.63
CA MET A 1 -21.72 -11.33 4.12
C MET A 1 -20.59 -11.78 3.22
N GLY A 2 -20.14 -10.92 2.30
CA GLY A 2 -18.98 -11.19 1.46
C GLY A 2 -17.73 -10.68 2.17
N PHE A 3 -16.83 -11.58 2.56
CA PHE A 3 -15.49 -11.20 3.00
C PHE A 3 -14.73 -10.68 1.77
N PHE A 4 -14.53 -9.37 1.68
CA PHE A 4 -13.57 -8.82 0.73
C PHE A 4 -12.17 -9.22 1.18
N LYS A 5 -11.63 -10.25 0.55
CA LYS A 5 -10.23 -10.64 0.73
C LYS A 5 -9.38 -9.52 0.14
N ILE A 6 -8.69 -8.78 0.99
CA ILE A 6 -7.69 -7.79 0.55
C ILE A 6 -6.57 -8.59 -0.10
N LEU A 7 -6.50 -8.56 -1.42
CA LEU A 7 -5.36 -9.08 -2.16
C LEU A 7 -4.26 -8.01 -2.09
N LEU A 8 -3.04 -8.40 -1.74
CA LEU A 8 -1.87 -7.49 -1.80
C LEU A 8 -1.56 -7.02 -3.23
N ILE A 9 -2.14 -7.68 -4.23
CA ILE A 9 -1.90 -7.45 -5.65
C ILE A 9 -3.12 -6.76 -6.24
N ASP A 10 -2.88 -5.63 -6.91
CA ASP A 10 -3.92 -4.89 -7.62
C ASP A 10 -4.52 -5.73 -8.76
N SER A 11 -5.84 -5.72 -8.87
CA SER A 11 -6.58 -6.54 -9.86
C SER A 11 -6.31 -6.18 -11.32
N SER A 12 -5.73 -5.00 -11.60
CA SER A 12 -5.37 -4.58 -12.96
C SER A 12 -4.06 -5.18 -13.47
N VAL A 13 -3.25 -5.75 -12.58
CA VAL A 13 -1.96 -6.33 -12.93
C VAL A 13 -2.19 -7.70 -13.59
N ASP A 14 -1.57 -7.93 -14.74
CA ASP A 14 -1.57 -9.25 -15.37
C ASP A 14 -0.63 -10.20 -14.61
N LEU A 15 -1.21 -11.28 -14.10
CA LEU A 15 -0.53 -12.30 -13.30
C LEU A 15 -0.35 -13.61 -14.06
N SER A 16 -0.77 -13.68 -15.33
CA SER A 16 -0.72 -14.90 -16.15
C SER A 16 0.67 -15.55 -16.13
N THR A 17 1.69 -14.76 -16.43
CA THR A 17 3.09 -15.21 -16.47
C THR A 17 3.56 -15.73 -15.11
N ILE A 18 3.14 -15.09 -14.00
CA ILE A 18 3.53 -15.51 -12.66
C ILE A 18 2.80 -16.81 -12.29
N ASN A 19 1.50 -16.91 -12.60
CA ASN A 19 0.67 -18.08 -12.33
C ASN A 19 1.13 -19.33 -13.10
N GLU A 20 1.70 -19.15 -14.30
CA GLU A 20 2.36 -20.23 -15.06
C GLU A 20 3.57 -20.81 -14.34
N ASN A 21 4.24 -20.00 -13.52
CA ASN A 21 5.43 -20.42 -12.75
C ASN A 21 5.06 -20.99 -11.37
N LEU A 22 3.78 -21.14 -11.02
CA LEU A 22 3.37 -21.75 -9.74
C LEU A 22 3.24 -23.26 -9.90
N THR A 23 4.35 -23.93 -10.15
CA THR A 23 4.42 -25.37 -10.41
C THR A 23 5.01 -26.14 -9.24
N GLU A 24 4.93 -27.48 -9.30
CA GLU A 24 5.60 -28.34 -8.32
C GLU A 24 7.12 -28.17 -8.35
N ASP A 25 7.73 -28.08 -9.54
CA ASP A 25 9.17 -27.86 -9.69
C ASP A 25 9.61 -26.57 -8.99
N SER A 26 8.79 -25.51 -9.08
CA SER A 26 9.09 -24.23 -8.43
C SER A 26 9.15 -24.32 -6.90
N LEU A 27 8.56 -25.35 -6.27
CA LEU A 27 8.71 -25.60 -4.83
C LEU A 27 10.10 -26.09 -4.45
N PHE A 28 10.90 -26.60 -5.39
CA PHE A 28 12.26 -27.05 -5.15
C PHE A 28 13.33 -26.12 -5.73
N GLU A 29 12.90 -25.03 -6.36
CA GLU A 29 13.76 -24.03 -6.97
C GLU A 29 13.82 -22.74 -6.14
N GLU A 30 14.43 -21.70 -6.71
CA GLU A 30 14.59 -20.39 -6.08
C GLU A 30 13.26 -19.69 -5.73
N LYS A 31 12.17 -20.07 -6.41
CA LYS A 31 10.84 -19.44 -6.26
C LYS A 31 9.95 -20.14 -5.22
N TRP A 32 10.48 -21.11 -4.46
CA TRP A 32 9.67 -21.93 -3.57
C TRP A 32 8.84 -21.12 -2.56
N ILE A 33 9.43 -20.04 -2.01
CA ILE A 33 8.76 -19.19 -1.03
C ILE A 33 7.60 -18.44 -1.66
N LEU A 34 7.78 -17.95 -2.90
CA LEU A 34 6.73 -17.27 -3.66
C LEU A 34 5.61 -18.25 -3.97
N THR A 35 5.93 -19.45 -4.46
CA THR A 35 4.93 -20.46 -4.80
C THR A 35 4.13 -20.90 -3.58
N TYR A 36 4.81 -21.20 -2.48
CA TYR A 36 4.15 -21.65 -1.25
C TYR A 36 3.26 -20.57 -0.65
N GLU A 37 3.81 -19.40 -0.32
CA GLU A 37 3.08 -18.33 0.38
C GLU A 37 1.94 -17.79 -0.46
N SER A 38 2.14 -17.62 -1.78
CA SER A 38 1.09 -17.11 -2.65
C SER A 38 -0.13 -18.02 -2.70
N ILE A 39 0.06 -19.35 -2.62
CA ILE A 39 -1.03 -20.32 -2.59
C ILE A 39 -1.67 -20.38 -1.20
N ILE A 40 -0.87 -20.41 -0.13
CA ILE A 40 -1.36 -20.48 1.27
C ILE A 40 -2.21 -19.27 1.62
N HIS A 41 -1.74 -18.08 1.25
CA HIS A 41 -2.50 -16.84 1.43
C HIS A 41 -3.55 -16.66 0.32
N GLY A 42 -3.45 -17.41 -0.77
CA GLY A 42 -4.28 -17.29 -1.96
C GLY A 42 -4.20 -15.90 -2.58
N TRP A 43 -3.00 -15.33 -2.63
CA TRP A 43 -2.67 -14.14 -3.42
C TRP A 43 -2.63 -14.48 -4.91
N LEU A 44 -2.14 -15.66 -5.24
CA LEU A 44 -2.06 -16.18 -6.60
C LEU A 44 -2.67 -17.57 -6.69
N SER A 45 -3.02 -17.99 -7.90
CA SER A 45 -3.61 -19.30 -8.16
C SER A 45 -2.86 -19.98 -9.31
N PRO A 46 -2.36 -21.21 -9.12
CA PRO A 46 -1.72 -21.95 -10.19
C PRO A 46 -2.73 -22.28 -11.29
N ILE A 47 -2.27 -22.33 -12.54
CA ILE A 47 -3.12 -22.67 -13.70
C ILE A 47 -3.46 -24.17 -13.72
N GLY A 48 -2.62 -25.00 -13.11
CA GLY A 48 -2.72 -26.45 -13.06
C GLY A 48 -3.13 -27.00 -11.69
N PRO A 49 -2.81 -28.29 -11.41
CA PRO A 49 -3.05 -28.87 -10.09
C PRO A 49 -2.31 -28.07 -9.02
N ASN A 50 -2.89 -27.98 -7.83
CA ASN A 50 -2.26 -27.27 -6.73
C ASN A 50 -0.96 -28.01 -6.33
N PRO A 51 0.23 -27.40 -6.51
CA PRO A 51 1.49 -28.07 -6.23
C PRO A 51 1.65 -28.43 -4.75
N LEU A 52 0.93 -27.75 -3.84
CA LEU A 52 0.93 -28.09 -2.41
C LEU A 52 0.13 -29.35 -2.06
N GLU A 53 -0.77 -29.81 -2.93
CA GLU A 53 -1.50 -31.07 -2.73
C GLU A 53 -0.78 -32.27 -3.35
N VAL A 54 0.03 -32.02 -4.37
CA VAL A 54 0.83 -33.06 -5.04
C VAL A 54 2.10 -33.35 -4.23
N ASN A 55 2.73 -32.31 -3.68
CA ASN A 55 4.00 -32.43 -3.00
C ASN A 55 3.86 -32.73 -1.49
N GLU A 56 4.25 -33.93 -1.06
CA GLU A 56 4.10 -34.36 0.34
C GLU A 56 4.84 -33.48 1.36
N TYR A 57 6.02 -32.95 1.01
CA TYR A 57 6.82 -32.14 1.95
C TYR A 57 6.15 -30.81 2.25
N PHE A 58 5.73 -30.09 1.20
CA PHE A 58 5.07 -28.81 1.36
C PHE A 58 3.62 -28.96 1.85
N LYS A 59 2.98 -30.10 1.57
CA LYS A 59 1.69 -30.45 2.16
C LYS A 59 1.77 -30.51 3.68
N ILE A 60 2.83 -31.08 4.25
CA ILE A 60 3.02 -31.11 5.71
C ILE A 60 3.08 -29.69 6.29
N LEU A 61 3.80 -28.77 5.64
CA LEU A 61 3.85 -27.37 6.08
C LEU A 61 2.46 -26.72 6.04
N LYS A 62 1.74 -26.91 4.93
CA LYS A 62 0.36 -26.42 4.76
C LYS A 62 -0.57 -26.97 5.84
N ASP A 63 -0.54 -28.28 6.07
CA ASP A 63 -1.40 -28.96 7.05
C ASP A 63 -1.13 -28.48 8.48
N ASN A 64 0.11 -28.07 8.78
CA ASN A 64 0.50 -27.46 10.06
C ASN A 64 0.30 -25.93 10.10
N ASN A 65 -0.31 -25.34 9.07
CA ASN A 65 -0.56 -23.91 8.95
C ASN A 65 0.71 -23.06 9.16
N ILE A 66 1.84 -23.54 8.64
CA ILE A 66 3.10 -22.79 8.64
C ILE A 66 2.99 -21.66 7.62
N LYS A 67 3.36 -20.45 8.04
CA LYS A 67 3.41 -19.26 7.19
C LYS A 67 4.71 -18.54 7.46
N PHE A 68 5.38 -18.10 6.40
CA PHE A 68 6.62 -17.36 6.48
C PHE A 68 6.39 -15.86 6.41
N TYR A 69 5.29 -15.43 5.79
CA TYR A 69 4.90 -14.04 5.72
C TYR A 69 3.78 -13.71 6.70
N ASP A 70 3.95 -12.62 7.45
CA ASP A 70 2.94 -12.07 8.34
C ASP A 70 2.49 -10.71 7.81
N GLU A 71 1.27 -10.65 7.29
CA GLU A 71 0.66 -9.44 6.73
C GLU A 71 0.45 -8.34 7.79
N THR A 72 0.49 -8.70 9.08
CA THR A 72 0.33 -7.74 10.18
C THR A 72 1.64 -7.05 10.56
N ILE A 73 2.79 -7.58 10.13
CA ILE A 73 4.11 -7.05 10.46
C ILE A 73 4.62 -6.16 9.33
N ILE A 74 4.59 -4.85 9.56
CA ILE A 74 5.24 -3.89 8.68
C ILE A 74 6.72 -3.83 9.04
N ALA A 75 7.58 -4.26 8.10
CA ALA A 75 9.03 -4.20 8.29
C ALA A 75 9.49 -2.75 8.53
N LYS A 76 10.21 -2.53 9.63
CA LYS A 76 10.82 -1.22 9.90
C LYS A 76 12.05 -1.07 9.00
N PRO A 77 12.22 0.08 8.33
CA PRO A 77 13.45 0.36 7.59
C PRO A 77 14.68 0.17 8.47
N LEU A 78 15.70 -0.50 7.94
CA LEU A 78 16.98 -0.62 8.63
C LEU A 78 17.59 0.78 8.73
N ALA A 79 17.73 1.28 9.96
CA ALA A 79 18.49 2.50 10.20
C ALA A 79 19.99 2.19 9.99
N ILE A 80 20.50 2.45 8.79
CA ILE A 80 21.93 2.38 8.51
C ILE A 80 22.59 3.60 9.18
N ARG A 81 23.05 3.42 10.42
CA ARG A 81 23.86 4.44 11.09
C ARG A 81 25.24 4.50 10.43
N GLY A 82 25.64 5.68 9.94
CA GLY A 82 27.00 5.94 9.47
C GLY A 82 27.18 6.34 7.99
N LEU A 83 26.10 6.55 7.22
CA LEU A 83 26.17 7.12 5.86
C LEU A 83 25.96 8.65 5.83
N GLU A 84 26.15 9.33 6.97
CA GLU A 84 26.07 10.79 7.05
C GLU A 84 27.46 11.47 6.86
N GLY A 85 28.48 10.68 6.53
CA GLY A 85 29.83 11.18 6.23
C GLY A 85 30.13 11.12 4.74
N GLU A 86 30.35 12.30 4.16
CA GLU A 86 30.94 12.54 2.82
C GLU A 86 30.00 12.53 1.60
N LEU A 87 29.01 13.43 1.64
CA LEU A 87 28.68 14.21 0.44
C LEU A 87 28.80 15.71 0.79
N SER A 88 29.98 16.15 1.22
CA SER A 88 30.25 17.59 1.24
C SER A 88 30.54 18.03 -0.19
N GLU A 89 29.50 18.44 -0.91
CA GLU A 89 29.68 19.38 -2.00
C GLU A 89 30.13 20.72 -1.39
N GLU A 90 31.43 20.86 -1.11
CA GLU A 90 32.02 22.18 -0.87
C GLU A 90 32.03 22.92 -2.21
N LYS A 91 30.90 23.55 -2.54
CA LYS A 91 30.84 24.48 -3.66
C LYS A 91 31.66 25.71 -3.25
N PRO A 92 32.75 26.06 -3.97
CA PRO A 92 33.52 27.24 -3.62
C PRO A 92 32.61 28.48 -3.70
N PRO A 93 32.77 29.46 -2.80
CA PRO A 93 31.95 30.67 -2.84
C PRO A 93 32.19 31.39 -4.16
N VAL A 94 31.15 31.49 -4.98
CA VAL A 94 31.17 32.31 -6.19
C VAL A 94 31.01 33.76 -5.73
N GLU A 95 32.10 34.52 -5.74
CA GLU A 95 32.04 35.98 -5.58
C GLU A 95 31.35 36.57 -6.81
N VAL A 96 30.06 36.88 -6.68
CA VAL A 96 29.34 37.68 -7.67
C VAL A 96 29.66 39.16 -7.44
N PRO A 97 30.20 39.89 -8.44
CA PRO A 97 30.35 41.33 -8.32
C PRO A 97 28.95 41.99 -8.17
N PRO A 98 28.84 43.11 -7.44
CA PRO A 98 27.57 43.80 -7.31
C PRO A 98 27.08 44.27 -8.68
N VAL A 99 25.96 43.74 -9.13
CA VAL A 99 25.26 44.19 -10.33
C VAL A 99 24.41 45.39 -9.94
N GLU A 100 24.77 46.58 -10.41
CA GLU A 100 23.91 47.76 -10.27
C GLU A 100 22.71 47.63 -11.21
N VAL A 101 21.56 47.31 -10.64
CA VAL A 101 20.28 47.34 -11.34
C VAL A 101 19.75 48.77 -11.39
N PRO A 102 19.46 49.36 -12.56
CA PRO A 102 18.80 50.65 -12.62
C PRO A 102 17.38 50.54 -12.05
N PRO A 103 16.86 51.61 -11.41
CA PRO A 103 15.50 51.59 -10.89
C PRO A 103 14.50 51.40 -12.03
N VAL A 104 13.72 50.33 -11.97
CA VAL A 104 12.60 50.07 -12.88
C VAL A 104 11.37 50.74 -12.26
N GLU A 105 10.85 51.77 -12.93
CA GLU A 105 9.58 52.37 -12.54
C GLU A 105 8.43 51.44 -12.93
N VAL A 106 7.79 50.84 -11.92
CA VAL A 106 6.57 50.05 -12.10
C VAL A 106 5.36 50.99 -12.09
N PRO A 107 4.49 50.95 -13.12
CA PRO A 107 3.25 51.70 -13.09
C PRO A 107 2.30 51.13 -12.02
N PRO A 108 1.44 51.96 -11.41
CA PRO A 108 0.49 51.50 -10.42
C PRO A 108 -0.49 50.50 -11.05
N VAL A 109 -0.56 49.31 -10.46
CA VAL A 109 -1.52 48.26 -10.83
C VAL A 109 -2.80 48.50 -10.03
N GLU A 110 -3.89 48.83 -10.72
CA GLU A 110 -5.20 48.90 -10.08
C GLU A 110 -5.74 47.49 -9.85
N VAL A 111 -5.84 47.10 -8.59
CA VAL A 111 -6.46 45.83 -8.17
C VAL A 111 -7.98 46.02 -8.08
N PRO A 112 -8.78 45.20 -8.81
CA PRO A 112 -10.23 45.23 -8.66
C PRO A 112 -10.64 44.72 -7.26
N PRO A 113 -11.78 45.18 -6.73
CA PRO A 113 -12.27 44.72 -5.43
C PRO A 113 -12.59 43.22 -5.47
N VAL A 114 -12.03 42.50 -4.50
CA VAL A 114 -12.28 41.07 -4.29
C VAL A 114 -13.62 40.92 -3.57
N GLU A 115 -14.60 40.27 -4.21
CA GLU A 115 -15.84 39.89 -3.55
C GLU A 115 -15.60 38.69 -2.62
N VAL A 116 -15.94 38.86 -1.35
CA VAL A 116 -15.84 37.81 -0.32
C VAL A 116 -17.11 36.95 -0.43
N PRO A 117 -17.00 35.62 -0.63
CA PRO A 117 -18.16 34.73 -0.61
C PRO A 117 -18.71 34.60 0.82
N PRO A 118 -20.03 34.39 0.98
CA PRO A 118 -20.65 34.23 2.30
C PRO A 118 -20.19 32.93 2.98
N GLU A 119 -20.02 32.98 4.32
CA GLU A 119 -19.71 31.82 5.15
C GLU A 119 -20.85 30.80 5.12
N GLU A 120 -20.52 29.52 4.93
CA GLU A 120 -21.48 28.42 4.99
C GLU A 120 -21.83 28.12 6.47
N GLU A 121 -23.10 28.31 6.84
CA GLU A 121 -23.64 27.86 8.12
C GLU A 121 -23.70 26.32 8.14
N TYR A 122 -22.83 25.70 8.93
CA TYR A 122 -22.89 24.28 9.21
C TYR A 122 -24.07 23.96 10.15
N TYR A 123 -25.01 23.16 9.66
CA TYR A 123 -26.03 22.52 10.48
C TYR A 123 -25.48 21.20 11.01
N GLU A 124 -25.51 21.00 12.33
CA GLU A 124 -25.32 19.67 12.92
C GLU A 124 -26.64 18.90 12.83
N GLU A 125 -26.63 17.76 12.12
CA GLU A 125 -27.76 16.83 12.11
C GLU A 125 -27.89 16.13 13.48
N PRO A 126 -29.09 16.08 14.08
CA PRO A 126 -29.30 15.33 15.31
C PRO A 126 -29.10 13.83 15.05
N GLN A 127 -28.31 13.18 15.91
CA GLN A 127 -28.11 11.74 15.90
C GLN A 127 -29.44 11.05 16.23
N GLU A 128 -29.97 10.26 15.30
CA GLU A 128 -31.10 9.35 15.59
C GLU A 128 -30.60 8.21 16.50
N GLU A 129 -31.20 8.11 17.68
CA GLU A 129 -31.00 6.98 18.59
C GLU A 129 -31.61 5.71 17.96
N GLU A 130 -30.77 4.70 17.71
CA GLU A 130 -31.23 3.36 17.31
C GLU A 130 -32.10 2.76 18.42
N TYR A 131 -33.40 2.58 18.13
CA TYR A 131 -34.26 1.73 18.93
C TYR A 131 -33.94 0.26 18.62
N SER A 132 -33.36 -0.42 19.59
CA SER A 132 -33.21 -1.88 19.63
C SER A 132 -34.52 -2.52 20.03
N ASP A 133 -35.33 -2.93 19.06
CA ASP A 133 -36.43 -3.87 19.31
C ASP A 133 -35.87 -5.31 19.34
N GLU A 134 -35.42 -5.72 20.53
CA GLU A 134 -35.36 -7.14 20.91
C GLU A 134 -36.78 -7.63 21.17
N GLU A 135 -37.45 -8.18 20.17
CA GLU A 135 -38.64 -9.02 20.38
C GLU A 135 -38.30 -10.46 19.98
N ASP A 136 -37.87 -11.15 21.02
CA ASP A 136 -37.94 -12.58 21.26
C ASP A 136 -39.32 -13.16 20.83
N SER A 137 -39.36 -14.08 19.87
CA SER A 137 -40.40 -15.11 19.87
C SER A 137 -40.05 -16.26 18.92
N SER A 138 -39.58 -17.34 19.55
CA SER A 138 -39.81 -18.72 19.12
C SER A 138 -41.18 -18.95 18.47
N TYR A 139 -41.29 -19.83 17.47
CA TYR A 139 -42.29 -20.93 17.42
C TYR A 139 -42.08 -21.80 16.16
N TYR A 140 -41.69 -23.06 16.42
CA TYR A 140 -41.77 -24.30 15.62
C TYR A 140 -41.16 -24.37 14.20
#